data_AF-A0A3N5TXA0-F1
#
_entry.id   AF-A0A3N5TXA0-F1
#
_cell.length_a   1.000
_cell.length_b   1.000
_cell.length_c   1.000
_cell.angle_alpha   90.00
_cell.angle_beta   90.00
_cell.angle_gamma   90.00
#
_symmetry.space_group_name_H-M   'P 1'
#
loop_
_entity.id
_entity.type
_entity.pdbx_description
1 polymer ?
#
loop_
_entity_poly.entity_id
_entity_poly.type
_entity_poly.pdbx_seq_one_letter_code
_entity_poly.pdbx_strand_id
1 'polypeptide(L)'
;MTDSVKDTKSGHVRKMFKSISGRYDLLNTLITFGRDKSWRKYVVQEASLKQDALILDVGTGTGGILREALRSNKSIKAFGADFTLEMMLAGREGKNIISWCCADALNLPFPDAVFDAVTSGYLIRNVTDIRRAFTEQVRTVKPGGKVVCLETSPPPSNFLRPFVLLHLKLIIPMLGLVFAGNRNAYRYLTSST
;
A
#
# COMPACT_ATOMS: atom_id res chain seq x y z
N MET A 1 -19.80 -17.08 -13.35
CA MET A 1 -19.70 -17.32 -11.88
C MET A 1 -18.46 -16.68 -11.25
N THR A 2 -17.42 -16.31 -12.02
CA THR A 2 -16.18 -15.69 -11.51
C THR A 2 -16.31 -14.20 -11.16
N ASP A 3 -17.26 -13.47 -11.77
CA ASP A 3 -17.34 -12.01 -11.58
C ASP A 3 -18.02 -11.59 -10.27
N SER A 4 -19.01 -12.35 -9.77
CA SER A 4 -19.65 -12.02 -8.49
C SER A 4 -18.73 -12.21 -7.29
N VAL A 5 -17.78 -13.16 -7.36
CA VAL A 5 -16.78 -13.40 -6.31
C VAL A 5 -15.74 -12.28 -6.29
N LYS A 6 -15.36 -11.75 -7.47
CA LYS A 6 -14.41 -10.64 -7.60
C LYS A 6 -14.98 -9.34 -7.00
N ASP A 7 -16.22 -8.99 -7.31
CA ASP A 7 -16.89 -7.80 -6.76
C ASP A 7 -17.07 -7.87 -5.24
N THR A 8 -17.34 -9.07 -4.71
CA THR A 8 -17.51 -9.28 -3.27
C THR A 8 -16.21 -9.03 -2.50
N LYS A 9 -15.06 -9.47 -3.03
CA LYS A 9 -13.74 -9.24 -2.41
C LYS A 9 -13.38 -7.75 -2.39
N SER A 10 -13.48 -7.08 -3.54
CA SER A 10 -13.15 -5.65 -3.67
C SER A 10 -14.04 -4.76 -2.79
N GLY A 11 -15.35 -5.06 -2.72
CA GLY A 11 -16.30 -4.36 -1.86
C GLY A 11 -16.01 -4.54 -0.36
N HIS A 12 -15.59 -5.74 0.06
CA HIS A 12 -15.23 -6.00 1.45
C HIS A 12 -13.97 -5.24 1.89
N VAL A 13 -12.94 -5.25 1.05
CA VAL A 13 -11.67 -4.54 1.30
C VAL A 13 -11.92 -3.03 1.45
N ARG A 14 -12.72 -2.45 0.55
CA ARG A 14 -13.05 -1.01 0.60
C ARG A 14 -13.77 -0.63 1.90
N LYS A 15 -14.77 -1.42 2.33
CA LYS A 15 -15.49 -1.17 3.60
C LYS A 15 -14.57 -1.25 4.81
N MET A 16 -13.63 -2.19 4.80
CA MET A 16 -12.68 -2.38 5.89
C MET A 16 -11.72 -1.18 6.02
N PHE A 17 -11.06 -0.77 4.93
CA PHE A 17 -10.15 0.38 4.95
C PHE A 17 -10.82 1.68 5.35
N LYS A 18 -12.07 1.91 4.88
CA LYS A 18 -12.89 3.04 5.32
C LYS A 18 -13.03 3.14 6.84
N SER A 19 -13.16 2.01 7.53
CA SER A 19 -13.37 2.01 8.99
C SER A 19 -12.10 2.27 9.81
N ILE A 20 -10.91 2.12 9.22
CA ILE A 20 -9.63 2.19 9.94
C ILE A 20 -8.73 3.37 9.51
N SER A 21 -9.09 4.11 8.46
CA SER A 21 -8.23 5.14 7.84
C SER A 21 -7.62 6.14 8.83
N GLY A 22 -8.39 6.66 9.79
CA GLY A 22 -7.92 7.65 10.77
C GLY A 22 -6.90 7.13 11.79
N ARG A 23 -6.78 5.82 11.98
CA ARG A 23 -5.79 5.20 12.91
C ARG A 23 -4.79 4.30 12.20
N TYR A 24 -4.87 4.24 10.87
CA TYR A 24 -4.15 3.26 10.06
C TYR A 24 -2.63 3.36 10.22
N ASP A 25 -2.06 4.56 10.08
CA ASP A 25 -0.61 4.75 10.19
C ASP A 25 -0.08 4.50 11.62
N LEU A 26 -0.86 4.86 12.64
CA LEU A 26 -0.51 4.57 14.04
C LEU A 26 -0.48 3.07 14.29
N LEU A 27 -1.52 2.34 13.85
CA LEU A 27 -1.59 0.90 13.97
C LEU A 27 -0.44 0.21 13.24
N ASN A 28 -0.13 0.62 12.01
CA ASN A 28 1.00 0.08 11.26
C ASN A 28 2.33 0.31 11.98
N THR A 29 2.55 1.52 12.51
CA THR A 29 3.77 1.83 13.27
C THR A 29 3.87 0.92 14.50
N LEU A 30 2.79 0.73 15.25
CA LEU A 30 2.79 -0.13 16.44
C LEU A 30 3.02 -1.60 16.10
N ILE A 31 2.27 -2.13 15.13
CA ILE A 31 2.32 -3.54 14.73
C ILE A 31 3.70 -3.91 14.17
N THR A 32 4.36 -2.98 13.47
CA THR A 32 5.67 -3.20 12.86
C THR A 32 6.82 -2.77 13.75
N PHE A 33 6.56 -2.29 14.98
CA PHE A 33 7.54 -1.66 15.85
C PHE A 33 8.35 -0.55 15.14
N GLY A 34 7.67 0.21 14.28
CA GLY A 34 8.22 1.33 13.51
C GLY A 34 9.06 0.94 12.29
N ARG A 35 9.16 -0.35 11.95
CA ARG A 35 9.90 -0.82 10.77
C ARG A 35 9.27 -0.40 9.45
N ASP A 36 7.98 -0.08 9.44
CA ASP A 36 7.26 0.46 8.28
C ASP A 36 7.98 1.67 7.66
N LYS A 37 8.54 2.55 8.49
CA LYS A 37 9.31 3.72 8.02
C LYS A 37 10.59 3.32 7.29
N SER A 38 11.33 2.36 7.83
CA SER A 38 12.55 1.83 7.19
C SER A 38 12.23 1.16 5.86
N TRP A 39 11.13 0.41 5.79
CA TRP A 39 10.71 -0.23 4.54
C TRP A 39 10.26 0.79 3.49
N ARG A 40 9.52 1.84 3.88
CA ARG A 40 9.17 2.95 2.96
C ARG A 40 10.43 3.62 2.40
N LYS A 41 11.43 3.88 3.25
CA LYS A 41 12.72 4.45 2.82
C LYS A 41 13.44 3.53 1.84
N TYR A 42 13.45 2.22 2.12
CA TYR A 42 14.04 1.23 1.23
C TYR A 42 13.35 1.21 -0.14
N VAL A 43 12.01 1.23 -0.19
CA VAL A 43 11.24 1.32 -1.44
C VAL A 43 11.63 2.55 -2.26
N VAL A 44 11.75 3.72 -1.62
CA VAL A 44 12.14 4.97 -2.29
C VAL A 44 13.57 4.89 -2.83
N GLN A 45 14.50 4.27 -2.09
CA GLN A 45 15.87 4.05 -2.56
C GLN A 45 15.91 3.13 -3.79
N GLU A 46 15.18 2.02 -3.73
CA GLU A 46 15.08 1.07 -4.84
C GLU A 46 14.41 1.68 -6.08
N ALA A 47 13.46 2.61 -5.89
CA ALA A 47 12.85 3.38 -6.98
C ALA A 47 13.88 4.26 -7.72
N SER A 48 15.03 4.57 -7.10
CA SER A 48 16.17 5.27 -7.72
C SER A 48 15.77 6.57 -8.44
N LEU A 49 14.92 7.35 -7.77
CA LEU A 49 14.33 8.57 -8.32
C LEU A 49 15.39 9.64 -8.56
N LYS A 50 15.41 10.19 -9.77
CA LYS A 50 16.23 11.35 -10.14
C LYS A 50 15.54 12.65 -9.72
N GLN A 51 16.23 13.77 -9.94
CA GLN A 51 15.63 15.09 -9.81
C GLN A 51 14.43 15.23 -10.76
N ASP A 52 13.38 15.90 -10.28
CA ASP A 52 12.11 16.13 -11.01
C ASP A 52 11.38 14.85 -11.49
N ALA A 53 11.75 13.67 -10.97
CA ALA A 53 11.16 12.41 -11.35
C ALA A 53 9.66 12.34 -11.03
N LEU A 54 8.91 11.67 -11.90
CA LEU A 54 7.49 11.35 -11.70
C LEU A 54 7.40 9.98 -11.06
N ILE A 55 6.79 9.90 -9.88
CA ILE A 55 6.50 8.65 -9.18
C ILE A 55 5.00 8.43 -9.03
N LEU A 56 4.55 7.23 -9.34
CA LEU A 56 3.20 6.75 -9.05
C LEU A 56 3.25 5.74 -7.89
N ASP A 57 2.41 5.91 -6.88
CA ASP A 57 2.18 4.91 -5.84
C ASP A 57 0.77 4.33 -6.00
N VAL A 58 0.67 3.04 -6.29
CA VAL A 58 -0.59 2.32 -6.51
C VAL A 58 -1.01 1.63 -5.21
N GLY A 59 -2.27 1.82 -4.81
CA GLY A 59 -2.72 1.47 -3.45
C GLY A 59 -2.09 2.39 -2.41
N THR A 60 -2.00 3.69 -2.73
CA THR A 60 -1.19 4.65 -1.95
C THR A 60 -1.66 4.85 -0.51
N GLY A 61 -2.91 4.51 -0.21
CA GLY A 61 -3.52 4.72 1.10
C GLY A 61 -3.44 6.18 1.54
N THR A 62 -2.77 6.44 2.66
CA THR A 62 -2.53 7.78 3.23
C THR A 62 -1.29 8.47 2.64
N GLY A 63 -0.63 7.88 1.64
CA GLY A 63 0.52 8.46 0.93
C GLY A 63 1.88 8.19 1.58
N GLY A 64 2.00 7.17 2.43
CA GLY A 64 3.20 6.92 3.23
C GLY A 64 4.51 6.85 2.44
N ILE A 65 4.52 6.14 1.30
CA ILE A 65 5.70 6.00 0.44
C ILE A 65 6.00 7.33 -0.26
N LEU A 66 4.99 7.97 -0.85
CA LEU A 66 5.14 9.26 -1.54
C LEU A 66 5.64 10.38 -0.61
N ARG A 67 5.20 10.39 0.64
CA ARG A 67 5.68 11.34 1.65
C ARG A 67 7.16 11.11 1.97
N GLU A 68 7.62 9.87 1.99
CA GLU A 68 9.03 9.56 2.15
C GLU A 68 9.84 9.98 0.91
N ALA A 69 9.30 9.76 -0.30
CA ALA A 69 9.91 10.23 -1.54
C ALA A 69 10.09 11.75 -1.53
N LEU A 70 9.05 12.52 -1.23
CA LEU A 70 9.08 13.98 -1.15
C LEU A 70 10.00 14.51 -0.03
N ARG A 71 10.17 13.76 1.06
CA ARG A 71 11.16 14.08 2.11
C ARG A 71 12.59 13.91 1.60
N SER A 72 12.85 12.85 0.83
CA SER A 72 14.18 12.59 0.27
C SER A 72 14.56 13.58 -0.84
N ASN A 73 13.59 14.04 -1.62
CA ASN A 73 13.80 14.99 -2.70
C ASN A 73 12.49 15.76 -2.99
N LYS A 74 12.50 17.07 -2.71
CA LYS A 74 11.34 17.96 -2.86
C LYS A 74 10.95 18.25 -4.31
N SER A 75 11.82 17.96 -5.28
CA SER A 75 11.53 18.17 -6.72
C SER A 75 10.66 17.07 -7.33
N ILE A 76 10.54 15.92 -6.66
CA ILE A 76 9.75 14.78 -7.14
C ILE A 76 8.27 15.19 -7.30
N LYS A 77 7.68 14.75 -8.41
CA LYS A 77 6.25 14.89 -8.68
C LYS A 77 5.55 13.60 -8.28
N ALA A 78 4.81 13.66 -7.18
CA ALA A 78 4.21 12.50 -6.53
C ALA A 78 2.73 12.31 -6.92
N PHE A 79 2.40 11.15 -7.46
CA PHE A 79 1.05 10.76 -7.85
C PHE A 79 0.61 9.55 -7.03
N GLY A 80 -0.52 9.67 -6.33
CA GLY A 80 -1.09 8.59 -5.53
C GLY A 80 -2.38 8.08 -6.17
N ALA A 81 -2.45 6.77 -6.42
CA ALA A 81 -3.64 6.09 -6.91
C ALA A 81 -4.16 5.12 -5.83
N ASP A 82 -5.43 5.26 -5.46
CA ASP A 82 -6.06 4.33 -4.51
C ASP A 82 -7.52 4.05 -4.88
N PHE A 83 -7.99 2.84 -4.58
CA PHE A 83 -9.38 2.45 -4.79
C PHE A 83 -10.34 3.07 -3.75
N THR A 84 -9.79 3.56 -2.64
CA THR A 84 -10.54 4.06 -1.48
C THR A 84 -10.32 5.55 -1.28
N LEU A 85 -11.36 6.33 -1.55
CA LEU A 85 -11.33 7.78 -1.39
C LEU A 85 -11.01 8.20 0.06
N GLU A 86 -11.53 7.45 1.04
CA GLU A 86 -11.35 7.76 2.45
C GLU A 86 -9.88 7.66 2.91
N MET A 87 -9.09 6.76 2.34
CA MET A 87 -7.66 6.67 2.64
C MET A 87 -6.89 7.86 2.07
N MET A 88 -7.21 8.26 0.83
CA MET A 88 -6.60 9.45 0.22
C MET A 88 -6.98 10.73 0.96
N LEU A 89 -8.23 10.86 1.42
CA LEU A 89 -8.66 12.01 2.22
C LEU A 89 -7.93 12.08 3.56
N ALA A 90 -7.78 10.97 4.26
CA ALA A 90 -6.97 10.91 5.48
C ALA A 90 -5.50 11.27 5.21
N GLY A 91 -4.99 10.89 4.03
CA GLY A 91 -3.66 11.27 3.56
C GLY A 91 -3.50 12.70 3.06
N ARG A 92 -4.56 13.48 2.88
CA ARG A 92 -4.48 14.87 2.38
C ARG A 92 -4.16 15.90 3.47
N GLU A 93 -4.21 15.52 4.74
CA GLU A 93 -3.87 16.42 5.84
C GLU A 93 -2.36 16.73 5.78
N GLY A 94 -1.99 17.94 5.32
CA GLY A 94 -0.62 18.44 5.30
C GLY A 94 -0.25 19.29 4.07
N LYS A 95 0.95 19.91 4.11
CA LYS A 95 1.48 20.78 3.04
C LYS A 95 2.10 20.03 1.85
N ASN A 96 1.90 18.71 1.74
CA ASN A 96 2.60 17.92 0.74
C ASN A 96 1.84 17.92 -0.59
N ILE A 97 2.56 18.15 -1.68
CA ILE A 97 2.02 18.26 -3.04
C ILE A 97 1.92 16.85 -3.65
N ILE A 98 0.98 16.05 -3.17
CA ILE A 98 0.63 14.76 -3.79
C ILE A 98 -0.60 14.98 -4.67
N SER A 99 -0.52 14.55 -5.92
CA SER A 99 -1.66 14.48 -6.85
C SER A 99 -2.39 13.16 -6.63
N TRP A 100 -3.65 13.22 -6.21
CA TRP A 100 -4.43 12.04 -5.82
C TRP A 100 -5.42 11.64 -6.92
N CYS A 101 -5.52 10.34 -7.19
CA CYS A 101 -6.43 9.76 -8.18
C CYS A 101 -7.17 8.56 -7.58
N CYS A 102 -8.50 8.56 -7.68
CA CYS A 102 -9.28 7.37 -7.36
C CYS A 102 -9.20 6.40 -8.56
N ALA A 103 -8.57 5.25 -8.37
CA ALA A 103 -8.29 4.32 -9.46
C ALA A 103 -8.29 2.87 -9.00
N ASP A 104 -8.69 1.97 -9.90
CA ASP A 104 -8.46 0.53 -9.75
C ASP A 104 -7.04 0.20 -10.23
N ALA A 105 -6.29 -0.55 -9.43
CA ALA A 105 -4.97 -1.03 -9.80
C ALA A 105 -4.96 -1.91 -11.07
N LEU A 106 -6.13 -2.45 -11.47
CA LEU A 106 -6.30 -3.26 -12.67
C LEU A 106 -6.60 -2.44 -13.93
N ASN A 107 -6.89 -1.15 -13.77
CA ASN A 107 -7.18 -0.22 -14.86
C ASN A 107 -6.79 1.21 -14.45
N LEU A 108 -5.50 1.50 -14.57
CA LEU A 108 -4.93 2.77 -14.14
C LEU A 108 -5.25 3.87 -15.18
N PRO A 109 -5.84 5.01 -14.76
CA PRO A 109 -6.22 6.11 -15.67
C PRO A 109 -5.02 7.00 -16.04
N PHE A 110 -3.86 6.39 -16.29
CA PHE A 110 -2.64 7.08 -16.69
C PHE A 110 -2.20 6.58 -18.07
N PRO A 111 -1.60 7.46 -18.90
CA PRO A 111 -1.01 7.05 -20.17
C PRO A 111 0.15 6.07 -19.97
N ASP A 112 0.51 5.42 -21.07
CA ASP A 112 1.67 4.54 -21.14
C ASP A 112 2.97 5.32 -20.96
N ALA A 113 3.98 4.70 -20.32
CA ALA A 113 5.34 5.22 -20.23
C ALA A 113 5.48 6.67 -19.70
N VAL A 114 4.75 7.02 -18.62
CA VAL A 114 4.75 8.38 -18.04
C VAL A 114 5.62 8.48 -16.79
N PHE A 115 5.66 7.45 -15.95
CA PHE A 115 6.33 7.51 -14.65
C PHE A 115 7.76 7.00 -14.73
N ASP A 116 8.68 7.64 -14.01
CA ASP A 116 10.06 7.17 -13.85
C ASP A 116 10.13 5.96 -12.89
N ALA A 117 9.22 5.91 -11.91
CA ALA A 117 9.00 4.73 -11.10
C ALA A 117 7.53 4.57 -10.69
N VAL A 118 7.13 3.31 -10.48
CA VAL A 118 5.85 2.93 -9.90
C VAL A 118 6.12 2.12 -8.64
N THR A 119 5.51 2.49 -7.52
CA THR A 119 5.58 1.76 -6.26
C THR A 119 4.22 1.16 -5.93
N SER A 120 4.23 0.03 -5.22
CA SER A 120 3.03 -0.50 -4.58
C SER A 120 3.40 -1.12 -3.24
N GLY A 121 2.80 -0.61 -2.17
CA GLY A 121 3.01 -1.09 -0.80
C GLY A 121 1.78 -1.81 -0.31
N TYR A 122 1.91 -3.08 0.05
CA TYR A 122 0.84 -3.86 0.66
C TYR A 122 -0.45 -3.99 -0.19
N LEU A 123 -0.36 -3.77 -1.50
CA LEU A 123 -1.48 -3.77 -2.43
C LEU A 123 -1.78 -5.17 -2.98
N ILE A 124 -0.75 -5.91 -3.40
CA ILE A 124 -0.89 -7.03 -4.35
C ILE A 124 -1.72 -8.18 -3.77
N ARG A 125 -1.69 -8.41 -2.47
CA ARG A 125 -2.56 -9.41 -1.82
C ARG A 125 -4.07 -9.09 -1.92
N ASN A 126 -4.41 -7.82 -2.14
CA ASN A 126 -5.80 -7.34 -2.15
C ASN A 126 -6.41 -7.26 -3.55
N VAL A 127 -5.62 -7.32 -4.62
CA VAL A 127 -6.17 -7.33 -5.97
C VAL A 127 -6.80 -8.68 -6.31
N THR A 128 -7.67 -8.68 -7.32
CA THR A 128 -8.31 -9.90 -7.84
C THR A 128 -7.52 -10.54 -8.98
N ASP A 129 -6.66 -9.77 -9.66
CA ASP A 129 -5.77 -10.23 -10.71
C ASP A 129 -4.38 -9.60 -10.58
N ILE A 130 -3.44 -10.38 -10.02
CA ILE A 130 -2.05 -9.94 -9.77
C ILE A 130 -1.31 -9.65 -11.08
N ARG A 131 -1.51 -10.49 -12.10
CA ARG A 131 -0.84 -10.32 -13.40
C ARG A 131 -1.29 -9.03 -14.06
N ARG A 132 -2.60 -8.77 -14.06
CA ARG A 132 -3.16 -7.52 -14.60
C ARG A 132 -2.68 -6.30 -13.82
N ALA A 133 -2.63 -6.37 -12.48
CA ALA A 133 -2.11 -5.27 -11.65
C ALA A 133 -0.65 -4.92 -11.99
N PHE A 134 0.22 -5.91 -12.15
CA PHE A 134 1.60 -5.66 -12.56
C PHE A 134 1.70 -5.20 -14.02
N THR A 135 0.85 -5.72 -14.91
CA THR A 135 0.79 -5.29 -16.32
C THR A 135 0.47 -3.80 -16.41
N GLU A 136 -0.50 -3.31 -15.63
CA GLU A 136 -0.83 -1.88 -15.58
C GLU A 136 0.28 -1.03 -14.98
N GLN A 137 0.93 -1.50 -13.90
CA GLN A 137 2.09 -0.80 -13.32
C GLN A 137 3.23 -0.68 -14.35
N VAL A 138 3.58 -1.77 -15.02
CA VAL A 138 4.61 -1.78 -16.07
C VAL A 138 4.21 -0.92 -17.26
N ARG A 139 2.94 -0.96 -17.71
CA ARG A 139 2.45 -0.13 -18.81
C ARG A 139 2.70 1.36 -18.57
N THR A 140 2.45 1.82 -17.35
CA THR A 140 2.57 3.25 -16.99
C THR A 140 4.02 3.69 -16.73
N VAL A 141 4.97 2.77 -16.58
CA VAL A 141 6.38 3.09 -16.32
C VAL A 141 7.15 3.31 -17.64
N LYS A 142 8.03 4.31 -17.68
CA LYS A 142 8.92 4.57 -18.81
C LYS A 142 9.83 3.37 -19.08
N PRO A 143 10.29 3.16 -20.33
CA PRO A 143 11.41 2.27 -20.60
C PRO A 143 12.62 2.59 -19.71
N GLY A 144 13.15 1.58 -19.01
CA GLY A 144 14.25 1.74 -18.04
C GLY A 144 13.83 2.31 -16.67
N GLY A 145 12.55 2.64 -16.49
CA GLY A 145 11.97 2.95 -15.19
C GLY A 145 11.76 1.71 -14.33
N LYS A 146 11.34 1.90 -13.07
CA LYS A 146 11.27 0.83 -12.08
C LYS A 146 9.86 0.58 -11.57
N VAL A 147 9.51 -0.69 -11.38
CA VAL A 147 8.36 -1.11 -10.57
C VAL A 147 8.87 -1.71 -9.27
N VAL A 148 8.51 -1.12 -8.13
CA VAL A 148 8.96 -1.56 -6.81
C VAL A 148 7.75 -1.99 -5.97
N CYS A 149 7.68 -3.28 -5.68
CA CYS A 149 6.60 -3.87 -4.88
C CYS A 149 7.11 -4.23 -3.49
N LEU A 150 6.51 -3.62 -2.46
CA LEU A 150 6.70 -3.99 -1.07
C LEU A 150 5.49 -4.82 -0.62
N GLU A 151 5.72 -6.09 -0.30
CA GLU A 151 4.66 -6.99 0.13
C GLU A 151 5.14 -7.91 1.25
N THR A 152 4.21 -8.40 2.06
CA THR A 152 4.51 -9.42 3.08
C THR A 152 4.62 -10.80 2.45
N SER A 153 5.56 -11.60 2.97
CA SER A 153 5.67 -13.03 2.65
C SER A 153 5.55 -13.86 3.93
N PRO A 154 5.14 -15.14 3.82
CA PRO A 154 5.13 -16.04 4.96
C PRO A 154 6.52 -16.10 5.61
N PRO A 155 6.59 -16.14 6.96
CA PRO A 155 7.87 -16.17 7.64
C PRO A 155 8.69 -17.40 7.22
N PRO A 156 9.98 -17.23 6.90
CA PRO A 156 10.86 -18.34 6.55
C PRO A 156 10.87 -19.40 7.66
N SER A 157 11.15 -20.65 7.30
CA SER A 157 11.23 -21.78 8.25
C SER A 157 12.52 -21.73 9.07
N ASN A 158 12.63 -20.74 9.95
CA ASN A 158 13.75 -20.55 10.87
C ASN A 158 13.28 -20.43 12.33
N PHE A 159 14.21 -20.32 13.27
CA PHE A 159 13.89 -20.25 14.71
C PHE A 159 13.04 -19.02 15.11
N LEU A 160 12.98 -17.98 14.26
CA LEU A 160 12.15 -16.79 14.49
C LEU A 160 10.68 -17.04 14.11
N ARG A 161 10.38 -18.05 13.29
CA ARG A 161 9.03 -18.39 12.86
C ARG A 161 8.00 -18.50 13.99
N PRO A 162 8.23 -19.24 15.10
CA PRO A 162 7.26 -19.32 16.18
C PRO A 162 6.96 -17.95 16.80
N PHE A 163 7.96 -17.07 16.93
CA PHE A 163 7.77 -15.71 17.46
C PHE A 163 6.98 -14.82 16.50
N VAL A 164 7.27 -14.89 15.19
CA VAL A 164 6.49 -14.17 14.18
C VAL A 164 5.06 -14.67 14.16
N LEU A 165 4.83 -15.99 14.22
CA LEU A 165 3.49 -16.56 14.26
C LEU A 165 2.74 -16.17 15.54
N LEU A 166 3.41 -16.11 16.70
CA LEU A 166 2.81 -15.64 17.95
C LEU A 166 2.39 -14.17 17.84
N HIS A 167 3.24 -13.31 17.27
CA HIS A 167 2.92 -11.90 17.01
C HIS A 167 1.72 -11.76 16.10
N LEU A 168 1.71 -12.48 14.96
CA LEU A 168 0.62 -12.47 13.98
C LEU A 168 -0.71 -13.00 14.56
N LYS A 169 -0.67 -14.05 15.39
CA LYS A 169 -1.87 -14.73 15.89
C LYS A 169 -2.43 -14.16 17.19
N LEU A 170 -1.60 -13.50 18.01
CA LEU A 170 -1.98 -13.08 19.35
C LEU A 170 -1.90 -11.56 19.53
N ILE A 171 -0.73 -10.98 19.30
CA ILE A 171 -0.46 -9.56 19.56
C ILE A 171 -1.24 -8.68 18.60
N ILE A 172 -1.18 -9.03 17.32
CA ILE A 172 -1.92 -8.35 16.26
C ILE A 172 -3.42 -8.36 16.64
N PRO A 173 -4.14 -9.49 16.81
CA PRO A 173 -5.58 -9.47 17.11
C PRO A 173 -5.97 -8.69 18.36
N MET A 174 -5.13 -8.72 19.40
CA MET A 174 -5.32 -7.96 20.64
C MET A 174 -5.26 -6.45 20.41
N LEU A 175 -4.26 -5.95 19.67
CA LEU A 175 -4.18 -4.53 19.30
C LEU A 175 -5.40 -4.10 18.46
N GLY A 176 -5.83 -4.95 17.53
CA GLY A 176 -7.05 -4.71 16.75
C GLY A 176 -8.30 -4.52 17.62
N LEU A 177 -8.46 -5.34 18.66
CA LEU A 177 -9.59 -5.25 19.60
C LEU A 177 -9.57 -3.97 20.43
N VAL A 178 -8.39 -3.56 20.93
CA VAL A 178 -8.23 -2.36 21.78
C VAL A 178 -8.48 -1.06 21.01
N PHE A 179 -8.07 -0.99 19.73
CA PHE A 179 -8.07 0.27 18.98
C PHE A 179 -9.20 0.45 17.96
N ALA A 180 -9.80 -0.65 17.47
CA ALA A 180 -10.77 -0.57 16.37
C ALA A 180 -12.24 -0.73 16.78
N GLY A 181 -12.55 -1.27 17.96
CA GLY A 181 -13.94 -1.58 18.33
C GLY A 181 -14.68 -2.50 17.34
N ASN A 182 -13.98 -3.07 16.34
CA ASN A 182 -14.56 -3.80 15.23
C ASN A 182 -13.68 -5.00 14.83
N ARG A 183 -14.07 -6.18 15.32
CA ARG A 183 -13.35 -7.46 15.24
C ARG A 183 -13.14 -7.97 13.80
N ASN A 184 -13.96 -7.51 12.85
CA ASN A 184 -14.01 -8.05 11.48
C ASN A 184 -12.90 -7.53 10.56
N ALA A 185 -12.51 -6.26 10.68
CA ALA A 185 -11.43 -5.68 9.87
C ALA A 185 -10.10 -6.44 10.09
N TYR A 186 -9.94 -6.97 11.29
CA TYR A 186 -8.70 -7.52 11.77
C TYR A 186 -8.47 -8.99 11.41
N ARG A 187 -9.55 -9.77 11.36
CA ARG A 187 -9.51 -11.16 10.87
C ARG A 187 -9.04 -11.23 9.40
N TYR A 188 -9.27 -10.17 8.63
CA TYR A 188 -8.79 -10.08 7.24
C TYR A 188 -7.28 -9.76 7.16
N LEU A 189 -6.76 -8.85 8.00
CA LEU A 189 -5.33 -8.55 8.06
C LEU A 189 -4.50 -9.79 8.40
N THR A 190 -4.96 -10.61 9.34
CA THR A 190 -4.26 -11.85 9.73
C THR A 190 -4.43 -13.02 8.77
N SER A 191 -5.51 -13.06 7.98
CA SER A 191 -5.75 -14.14 7.00
C SER A 191 -5.17 -13.86 5.61
N SER A 192 -4.66 -12.65 5.38
CA SER A 192 -4.03 -12.24 4.11
C SER A 192 -2.49 -12.20 4.16
N THR A 193 -1.89 -12.61 5.28
CA THR A 193 -0.43 -12.81 5.44
C THR A 193 -0.09 -14.29 5.30
#